data_AF-A0A3D0D9Z7-F1
#
_entry.id   AF-A0A3D0D9Z7-F1
#
_cell.length_a   1.000
_cell.length_b   1.000
_cell.length_c   1.000
_cell.angle_alpha   90.00
_cell.angle_beta   90.00
_cell.angle_gamma   90.00
#
_symmetry.space_group_name_H-M   'P 1'
#
loop_
_entity.id
_entity.type
_entity.pdbx_description
1 polymer ?
#
loop_
_entity_poly.entity_id
_entity_poly.type
_entity_poly.pdbx_seq_one_letter_code
_entity_poly.pdbx_strand_id
1 'polypeptide(L)'
;MSRLTLRLPDTLHEQLQMLAKRENISLNQYIVYALTRQATWSYTVQALPEKAIAEQRAAYTALLQSLGQATFDEIQKVMAEREPAERDNGLTPETVERLQKRLTDRLSTA
;
A
#
# COMPACT_ATOMS: atom_id res chain seq x y z
N MET A 1 16.93 -23.14 -13.80
CA MET A 1 17.52 -21.81 -14.09
C MET A 1 16.97 -21.34 -15.42
N SER A 2 16.25 -20.22 -15.47
CA SER A 2 15.80 -19.61 -16.72
C SER A 2 17.01 -19.06 -17.49
N ARG A 3 16.96 -19.11 -18.83
CA ARG A 3 18.01 -18.57 -19.71
C ARG A 3 17.57 -17.20 -20.23
N LEU A 4 18.41 -16.19 -20.04
CA LEU A 4 18.19 -14.83 -20.53
C LEU A 4 19.15 -14.54 -21.70
N THR A 5 18.61 -14.18 -22.86
CA THR A 5 19.40 -13.80 -24.04
C THR A 5 18.98 -12.41 -24.47
N LEU A 6 19.94 -11.51 -24.58
CA LEU A 6 19.72 -10.08 -24.80
C LEU A 6 20.62 -9.60 -25.93
N ARG A 7 20.16 -8.60 -26.70
CA ARG A 7 21.02 -7.82 -27.59
C ARG A 7 21.27 -6.48 -26.93
N LEU A 8 22.54 -6.14 -26.74
CA LEU A 8 22.97 -4.88 -26.14
C LEU A 8 23.65 -4.02 -27.21
N PRO A 9 23.47 -2.68 -27.19
CA PRO A 9 24.33 -1.79 -27.96
C PRO A 9 25.80 -1.99 -27.57
N ASP A 10 26.72 -1.86 -28.52
CA ASP A 10 28.15 -2.11 -28.30
C ASP A 10 28.72 -1.25 -27.17
N THR A 11 28.33 0.03 -27.11
CA THR A 11 28.74 0.96 -26.05
C THR A 11 28.33 0.49 -24.65
N LEU A 12 27.13 -0.06 -24.51
CA LEU A 12 26.63 -0.59 -23.24
C LEU A 12 27.35 -1.88 -22.87
N HIS A 13 27.63 -2.74 -23.85
CA HIS A 13 28.38 -3.98 -23.64
C HIS A 13 29.78 -3.69 -23.10
N GLU A 14 30.51 -2.75 -23.74
CA GLU A 14 31.85 -2.33 -23.30
C GLU A 14 31.83 -1.73 -21.89
N GLN A 15 30.85 -0.86 -21.60
CA GLN A 15 30.72 -0.25 -20.28
C GLN A 15 30.49 -1.31 -19.19
N LEU A 16 29.58 -2.25 -19.41
CA LEU A 16 29.32 -3.34 -18.46
C LEU A 16 30.54 -4.25 -18.30
N GLN A 17 31.29 -4.49 -19.38
CA GLN A 17 32.53 -5.27 -19.31
C GLN A 17 33.60 -4.57 -18.48
N MET A 18 33.75 -3.25 -18.61
CA MET A 18 34.67 -2.48 -17.77
C MET A 18 34.27 -2.54 -16.29
N LEU A 19 32.98 -2.43 -15.99
CA LEU A 19 32.48 -2.51 -14.61
C LEU A 19 32.70 -3.90 -14.01
N ALA A 20 32.41 -4.96 -14.76
CA ALA A 20 32.68 -6.34 -14.35
C ALA A 20 34.18 -6.59 -14.06
N LYS A 21 35.07 -6.04 -14.91
CA LYS A 21 36.52 -6.10 -14.70
C LYS A 21 36.95 -5.39 -13.42
N ARG A 22 36.39 -4.20 -13.12
CA ARG A 22 36.68 -3.46 -11.88
C ARG A 22 36.29 -4.25 -10.63
N GLU A 23 35.20 -5.00 -10.71
CA GLU A 23 34.71 -5.85 -9.61
C GLU A 23 35.31 -7.27 -9.64
N ASN A 24 36.22 -7.56 -10.59
CA ASN A 24 36.86 -8.87 -10.78
C ASN A 24 35.87 -10.05 -10.88
N ILE A 25 34.77 -9.85 -11.59
CA ILE A 25 33.74 -10.87 -11.83
C ILE A 25 33.41 -11.01 -13.32
N SER A 26 32.75 -12.11 -13.69
CA SER A 26 32.29 -12.29 -15.07
C SER A 26 31.21 -11.29 -15.44
N LEU A 27 31.14 -10.90 -16.72
CA LEU A 27 30.12 -9.99 -17.22
C LEU A 27 28.70 -10.49 -16.91
N ASN A 28 28.44 -11.78 -17.10
CA ASN A 28 27.13 -12.37 -16.81
C ASN A 28 26.77 -12.25 -15.33
N GLN A 29 27.75 -12.51 -14.44
CA GLN A 29 27.54 -12.36 -13.00
C GLN A 29 27.29 -10.91 -12.60
N TYR A 30 28.03 -9.97 -13.20
CA TYR A 30 27.81 -8.54 -13.02
C TYR A 30 26.38 -8.13 -13.41
N ILE A 31 25.91 -8.56 -14.59
CA ILE A 31 24.56 -8.25 -15.07
C ILE A 31 23.50 -8.82 -14.12
N VAL A 32 23.64 -10.08 -13.70
CA VAL A 32 22.70 -10.71 -12.75
C VAL A 32 22.67 -9.93 -11.42
N TYR A 33 23.83 -9.53 -10.90
CA TYR A 33 23.93 -8.77 -9.66
C TYR A 33 23.33 -7.37 -9.77
N ALA A 34 23.59 -6.67 -10.87
CA ALA A 34 23.02 -5.36 -11.15
C ALA A 34 21.48 -5.42 -11.27
N LEU A 35 20.95 -6.41 -11.99
CA LEU A 35 19.51 -6.64 -12.10
C LEU A 35 18.88 -6.99 -10.74
N THR A 36 19.55 -7.82 -9.95
CA THR A 36 19.11 -8.17 -8.59
C THR A 36 19.02 -6.93 -7.72
N ARG A 37 20.04 -6.05 -7.75
CA ARG A 37 20.06 -4.78 -7.01
C ARG A 37 18.93 -3.85 -7.44
N GLN A 38 18.69 -3.72 -8.74
CA GLN A 38 17.62 -2.87 -9.27
C GLN A 38 16.23 -3.38 -8.86
N ALA A 39 16.03 -4.71 -8.92
CA ALA A 39 14.78 -5.34 -8.51
C ALA A 39 14.53 -5.20 -7.00
N THR A 40 15.56 -5.34 -6.16
CA THR A 40 15.44 -5.15 -4.71
C THR A 40 15.23 -3.69 -4.32
N TRP A 41 15.85 -2.73 -5.02
CA TRP A 41 15.63 -1.30 -4.79
C TRP A 41 14.14 -0.93 -4.98
N SER A 42 13.51 -1.48 -6.02
CA SER A 42 12.08 -1.23 -6.32
C SER A 42 11.13 -1.86 -5.29
N TYR A 43 11.59 -2.87 -4.56
CA TYR A 43 10.84 -3.54 -3.49
C TYR A 43 11.19 -3.02 -2.09
N THR A 44 12.13 -2.08 -1.98
CA THR A 44 12.51 -1.53 -0.68
C THR A 44 11.45 -0.52 -0.26
N VAL A 45 10.60 -0.89 0.69
CA VAL A 45 9.79 0.08 1.44
C VAL A 45 10.76 1.10 2.02
N GLN A 46 10.79 2.31 1.47
CA GLN A 46 11.63 3.37 2.00
C GLN A 46 11.08 3.72 3.38
N ALA A 47 11.89 3.49 4.41
CA ALA A 47 11.56 3.97 5.74
C ALA A 47 11.41 5.50 5.66
N LEU A 48 10.21 6.01 5.97
CA LEU A 48 10.02 7.45 6.08
C LEU A 48 11.00 7.98 7.15
N PRO A 49 11.65 9.12 6.91
CA PRO A 49 12.52 9.73 7.91
C PRO A 49 11.69 10.05 9.17
N GLU A 50 12.30 9.91 10.35
CA GLU A 50 11.62 10.12 11.64
C GLU A 50 10.90 11.48 11.72
N LYS A 51 11.49 12.51 11.09
CA LYS A 51 10.89 13.84 10.96
C LYS A 51 9.52 13.80 10.25
N ALA A 52 9.40 13.08 9.13
CA ALA A 52 8.15 12.99 8.38
C ALA A 52 7.08 12.23 9.18
N ILE A 53 7.49 11.19 9.92
CA ILE A 53 6.59 10.46 10.82
C ILE A 53 6.08 11.38 11.94
N ALA A 54 6.96 12.20 12.52
CA ALA A 54 6.60 13.15 13.57
C ALA A 54 5.64 14.24 13.06
N GLU A 55 5.91 14.81 11.88
CA GLU A 55 5.04 15.80 11.23
C GLU A 55 3.64 15.23 10.95
N GLN A 56 3.57 14.01 10.41
CA GLN A 56 2.30 13.36 10.11
C GLN A 56 1.50 13.05 11.38
N ARG A 57 2.17 12.62 12.47
CA ARG A 57 1.53 12.45 13.78
C ARG A 57 0.99 13.76 14.33
N ALA A 58 1.78 14.83 14.27
CA ALA A 58 1.35 16.15 14.73
C ALA A 58 0.14 16.66 13.93
N ALA A 59 0.16 16.52 12.60
CA ALA A 59 -0.96 16.89 11.75
C ALA A 59 -2.23 16.09 12.07
N TYR A 60 -2.10 14.78 12.31
CA TYR A 60 -3.23 13.93 12.70
C TYR A 60 -3.80 14.34 14.06
N THR A 61 -2.96 14.62 15.06
CA THR A 61 -3.42 15.09 16.37
C THR A 61 -4.12 16.44 16.27
N ALA A 62 -3.59 17.38 15.48
CA ALA A 62 -4.23 18.67 15.24
C ALA A 62 -5.61 18.52 14.56
N LEU A 63 -5.72 17.59 13.60
CA LEU A 63 -7.00 17.26 12.97
C LEU A 63 -8.00 16.74 14.01
N LEU A 64 -7.61 15.78 14.85
CA LEU A 64 -8.49 15.24 15.89
C LEU A 64 -8.96 16.33 16.87
N GLN A 65 -8.08 17.27 17.24
CA GLN A 65 -8.47 18.41 18.08
C GLN A 65 -9.45 19.34 17.37
N SER A 66 -9.25 19.60 16.07
CA SER A 66 -10.14 20.47 15.28
C SER A 66 -11.54 19.88 15.07
N LEU A 67 -11.63 18.55 14.98
CA LEU A 67 -12.89 17.84 14.82
C LEU A 67 -13.70 17.79 16.13
N GLY A 68 -13.05 18.01 17.27
CA GLY A 68 -13.67 17.98 18.59
C GLY A 68 -14.05 16.57 19.03
N GLN A 69 -14.86 16.50 20.09
CA GLN A 69 -15.43 15.25 20.61
C GLN A 69 -16.93 15.40 20.73
N ALA A 70 -17.65 14.30 20.52
CA ALA A 70 -19.09 14.21 20.74
C ALA A 70 -19.38 12.91 21.50
N THR A 71 -20.32 13.00 22.43
CA THR A 71 -20.89 11.83 23.11
C THR A 71 -21.73 11.01 22.14
N PHE A 72 -21.96 9.75 22.49
CA PHE A 72 -22.78 8.87 21.65
C PHE A 72 -24.20 9.43 21.42
N ASP A 73 -24.79 10.03 22.45
CA ASP A 73 -26.14 10.61 22.37
C ASP A 73 -26.18 11.84 21.46
N GLU A 74 -25.15 12.69 21.51
CA GLU A 74 -25.00 13.83 20.59
C GLU A 74 -24.85 13.37 19.14
N ILE A 75 -24.05 12.32 18.90
CA ILE A 75 -23.91 11.71 17.57
C ILE A 75 -25.26 11.19 17.09
N GLN A 76 -25.99 10.44 17.92
CA GLN A 76 -27.31 9.91 17.56
C GLN A 76 -28.30 11.03 17.19
N LYS A 77 -28.30 12.12 17.97
CA LYS A 77 -29.16 13.28 17.70
C LYS A 77 -28.86 13.92 16.34
N VAL A 78 -27.59 14.17 16.03
CA VAL A 78 -27.17 14.71 14.72
C VAL A 78 -27.47 13.72 13.59
N MET A 79 -27.33 12.42 13.84
CA MET A 79 -27.67 11.38 12.85
C MET A 79 -29.17 11.31 12.56
N ALA A 80 -30.03 11.62 13.54
CA ALA A 80 -31.48 11.64 13.36
C ALA A 80 -31.95 12.84 12.49
N GLU A 81 -31.15 13.90 12.39
CA GLU A 81 -31.43 15.07 11.54
C GLU A 81 -31.14 14.82 10.05
N ARG A 82 -30.58 13.65 9.70
CA ARG A 82 -30.24 13.31 8.31
C ARG A 82 -31.48 13.20 7.43
N GLU A 83 -31.38 13.72 6.22
CA GLU A 83 -32.41 13.56 5.21
C GLU A 83 -32.57 12.07 4.84
N PRO A 84 -33.82 11.54 4.78
CA PRO A 84 -34.04 10.19 4.34
C PRO A 84 -33.64 10.05 2.86
N ALA A 85 -32.57 9.31 2.60
CA ALA A 85 -32.13 8.98 1.25
C ALA A 85 -32.81 7.68 0.77
N GLU A 86 -33.15 7.64 -0.52
CA GLU A 86 -33.55 6.38 -1.16
C GLU A 86 -32.41 5.38 -1.10
N ARG A 87 -32.76 4.10 -0.94
CA ARG A 87 -31.77 3.02 -0.89
C ARG A 87 -31.10 2.91 -2.25
N ASP A 88 -29.77 2.78 -2.24
CA ASP A 88 -29.02 2.45 -3.45
C ASP A 88 -29.58 1.16 -4.08
N ASN A 89 -29.64 1.09 -5.41
CA ASN A 89 -30.29 0.00 -6.16
C ASN A 89 -29.71 -1.38 -5.82
N GLY A 90 -28.45 -1.44 -5.39
CA GLY A 90 -27.79 -2.67 -4.94
C GLY A 90 -28.14 -3.12 -3.53
N LEU A 91 -28.76 -2.26 -2.70
CA LEU A 91 -29.16 -2.55 -1.32
C LEU A 91 -30.57 -3.14 -1.25
N THR A 92 -30.78 -4.23 -2.00
CA THR A 92 -32.04 -4.97 -1.95
C THR A 92 -32.25 -5.62 -0.57
N PRO A 93 -33.50 -5.86 -0.14
CA PRO A 93 -33.81 -6.52 1.14
C PRO A 93 -33.05 -7.85 1.32
N GLU A 94 -32.95 -8.66 0.27
CA GLU A 94 -32.21 -9.94 0.28
C GLU A 94 -30.70 -9.76 0.55
N THR A 95 -30.12 -8.67 0.05
CA THR A 95 -28.70 -8.36 0.25
C THR A 95 -28.44 -7.94 1.70
N VAL A 96 -29.35 -7.15 2.27
CA VAL A 96 -29.31 -6.74 3.68
C VAL A 96 -29.49 -7.95 4.61
N GLU A 97 -30.48 -8.80 4.33
CA GLU A 97 -30.79 -9.98 5.15
C GLU A 97 -29.63 -10.99 5.14
N ARG A 98 -29.03 -11.21 3.97
CA ARG A 98 -27.84 -12.06 3.83
C ARG A 98 -26.63 -11.50 4.58
N LEU A 99 -26.43 -10.19 4.59
CA LEU A 99 -25.37 -9.55 5.37
C LEU A 99 -25.61 -9.73 6.88
N GLN A 100 -26.84 -9.46 7.34
CA GLN A 100 -27.21 -9.61 8.75
C GLN A 100 -26.98 -11.05 9.23
N LYS A 101 -27.41 -12.05 8.46
CA LYS A 101 -27.17 -13.47 8.78
C LYS A 101 -25.67 -13.76 8.97
N ARG A 102 -24.82 -13.28 8.07
CA ARG A 102 -23.36 -13.47 8.17
C ARG A 102 -22.73 -12.79 9.38
N LEU A 103 -23.27 -11.64 9.81
CA LEU A 103 -22.80 -10.94 11.00
C LEU A 103 -23.20 -11.71 12.27
N THR A 104 -24.44 -12.19 12.35
CA THR A 104 -24.93 -12.99 13.48
C THR A 104 -24.18 -14.31 13.59
N ASP A 105 -23.97 -15.01 12.47
CA ASP A 105 -23.21 -16.28 12.45
C ASP A 105 -21.77 -16.07 12.95
N ARG A 106 -21.11 -14.96 12.58
CA ARG A 106 -19.75 -14.65 13.08
C ARG A 106 -19.74 -14.28 14.56
N LEU A 107 -20.76 -13.59 15.05
CA LEU A 107 -20.87 -13.22 16.45
C LEU A 107 -21.27 -14.39 17.35
N SER A 108 -21.95 -15.42 16.82
CA SER A 108 -22.28 -16.64 17.57
C SER A 108 -21.16 -17.68 17.60
N THR A 109 -20.12 -17.50 16.78
CA THR A 109 -18.96 -18.41 16.70
C THR A 109 -17.72 -17.86 17.45
N ALA A 110 -17.88 -16.76 18.19
CA ALA A 110 -16.88 -16.16 19.07
C ALA A 110 -17.36 -16.26 20.54
#